data_AF-A0A3D1ARF3-F1
#
_entry.id   AF-A0A3D1ARF3-F1
#
_cell.length_a   1.000
_cell.length_b   1.000
_cell.length_c   1.000
_cell.angle_alpha   90.00
_cell.angle_beta   90.00
_cell.angle_gamma   90.00
#
_symmetry.space_group_name_H-M   'P 1'
#
loop_
_entity.id
_entity.type
_entity.pdbx_description
1 polymer ?
#
loop_
_entity_poly.entity_id
_entity_poly.type
_entity_poly.pdbx_seq_one_letter_code
_entity_poly.pdbx_strand_id
1 'polypeptide(L)' 'MNGTVGHEMRKLQLYQYPLPPDALVILHSDGLSANWALEKYPGLTSHHPSVIAAVLLRDFRRLRDDATVVVFHASDFTP' A
#
# COMPACT_ATOMS: atom_id res chain seq x y z
N MET A 1 -24.11 0.43 -5.53
CA MET A 1 -24.08 -0.65 -6.53
C MET A 1 -22.89 -1.51 -6.21
N ASN A 2 -23.15 -2.69 -5.67
CA ASN A 2 -22.14 -3.59 -5.11
C ASN A 2 -21.71 -4.53 -6.22
N GLY A 3 -20.46 -4.39 -6.68
CA GLY A 3 -19.91 -5.18 -7.76
C GLY A 3 -19.45 -6.54 -7.24
N THR A 4 -20.30 -7.55 -7.40
CA THR A 4 -19.92 -8.96 -7.24
C THR A 4 -18.86 -9.31 -8.29
N VAL A 5 -17.68 -9.76 -7.86
CA VAL A 5 -16.64 -10.27 -8.77
C VAL A 5 -17.07 -11.64 -9.28
N GLY A 6 -17.36 -11.75 -10.57
CA GLY A 6 -17.73 -13.03 -11.19
C GLY A 6 -18.13 -12.98 -12.66
N HIS A 7 -17.60 -12.07 -13.50
CA HIS A 7 -18.00 -12.10 -14.92
C HIS A 7 -16.89 -12.00 -15.98
N GLU A 8 -15.70 -11.49 -15.69
CA GLU A 8 -14.57 -11.65 -16.62
C GLU A 8 -13.26 -11.68 -15.84
N MET A 9 -12.36 -12.58 -16.22
CA MET A 9 -10.98 -12.53 -15.75
C MET A 9 -10.36 -11.26 -16.34
N ARG A 10 -10.39 -10.15 -15.58
CA ARG A 10 -9.77 -8.89 -16.00
C ARG A 10 -8.33 -9.19 -16.38
N LYS A 11 -7.99 -8.88 -17.63
CA LYS A 11 -6.66 -9.04 -18.22
C LYS A 11 -5.59 -8.56 -17.23
N LEU A 12 -4.72 -9.48 -16.78
CA LEU A 12 -3.61 -9.17 -15.87
C LEU A 12 -2.83 -7.98 -16.42
N GLN A 13 -2.82 -6.87 -15.69
CA GLN A 13 -2.02 -5.70 -16.02
C GLN A 13 -0.66 -5.87 -15.34
N LEU A 14 0.38 -6.16 -16.12
CA LEU A 14 1.74 -6.23 -15.63
C LEU A 14 2.36 -4.83 -15.68
N TYR A 15 2.78 -4.33 -14.52
CA TYR A 15 3.57 -3.12 -14.42
C TYR A 15 4.96 -3.47 -13.89
N GLN A 16 5.99 -2.93 -14.53
CA GLN A 16 7.38 -3.12 -14.14
C GLN A 16 7.98 -1.75 -13.85
N TYR A 17 8.56 -1.62 -12.67
CA TYR A 17 9.25 -0.42 -12.21
C TYR A 17 10.62 -0.83 -11.64
N PRO A 18 11.68 -0.04 -11.85
CA PRO A 18 12.94 -0.23 -11.13
C PRO A 18 12.69 -0.18 -9.61
N LEU A 19 13.24 -1.15 -8.88
CA LEU A 19 13.17 -1.22 -7.42
C LEU A 19 14.58 -1.01 -6.83
N PRO A 20 14.97 0.24 -6.50
CA PRO A 20 16.28 0.49 -5.91
C PRO A 20 16.34 -0.05 -4.46
N PRO A 21 17.55 -0.34 -3.93
CA PRO A 21 17.71 -1.00 -2.62
C PRO A 21 17.10 -0.24 -1.42
N ASP A 22 17.00 1.08 -1.53
CA ASP A 22 16.43 1.97 -0.51
C ASP A 22 14.95 2.27 -0.72
N ALA A 23 14.30 1.63 -1.70
CA ALA A 23 12.90 1.86 -1.97
C ALA A 23 12.01 1.37 -0.82
N LEU A 24 11.02 2.20 -0.47
CA LEU A 24 9.87 1.83 0.32
C LEU A 24 8.71 1.54 -0.62
N VAL A 25 8.17 0.32 -0.59
CA VAL A 25 7.02 -0.07 -1.39
C VAL A 25 5.79 -0.14 -0.50
N ILE A 26 4.72 0.51 -0.94
CA ILE A 26 3.43 0.53 -0.26
C ILE A 26 2.37 0.10 -1.26
N LEU A 27 1.71 -1.01 -0.97
CA LEU A 27 0.57 -1.52 -1.71
C LEU A 27 -0.66 -1.44 -0.82
N HIS A 28 -1.79 -1.03 -1.36
CA HIS A 28 -3.04 -0.98 -0.60
C HIS A 28 -4.25 -1.38 -1.46
N SER A 29 -5.30 -1.88 -0.81
CA SER A 29 -6.61 -2.04 -1.44
C SER A 29 -7.30 -0.68 -1.65
N ASP A 30 -8.34 -0.65 -2.47
CA ASP A 30 -9.19 0.52 -2.70
C ASP A 30 -10.03 0.96 -1.48
N GLY A 31 -10.09 0.12 -0.45
CA GLY A 31 -10.57 0.48 0.88
C GLY A 31 -9.69 1.49 1.62
N LEU A 32 -8.44 1.71 1.19
CA LEU A 32 -7.59 2.81 1.65
C LEU A 32 -7.65 4.00 0.68
N SER A 33 -7.82 5.21 1.21
CA SER A 33 -7.66 6.43 0.41
C SER A 33 -6.21 6.55 -0.09
N ALA A 34 -6.02 6.90 -1.37
CA ALA A 34 -4.69 7.19 -1.93
C ALA A 34 -4.21 8.64 -1.64
N ASN A 35 -5.00 9.45 -0.93
CA ASN A 35 -4.68 10.85 -0.63
C ASN A 35 -3.89 10.98 0.69
N TRP A 36 -2.72 10.35 0.73
CA TRP A 36 -1.76 10.47 1.84
C TRP A 36 -0.44 11.03 1.33
N ALA A 37 0.34 11.62 2.24
CA ALA A 37 1.64 12.20 1.98
C ALA A 37 2.52 11.84 3.19
N LEU A 38 3.52 10.99 2.98
CA LEU A 38 4.36 10.48 4.07
C LEU A 38 5.20 11.59 4.71
N GLU A 39 5.44 12.66 3.97
CA GLU A 39 6.15 13.86 4.41
C GLU A 39 5.43 14.58 5.55
N LYS A 40 4.12 14.35 5.71
CA LYS A 40 3.32 14.86 6.83
C LYS A 40 3.61 14.14 8.15
N TYR A 41 4.36 13.04 8.12
CA TYR A 41 4.76 12.24 9.27
C TYR A 41 6.29 12.17 9.35
N PRO A 42 6.94 13.18 9.96
CA PRO A 42 8.40 13.21 10.07
C PRO A 42 8.96 11.93 10.70
N GLY A 43 9.92 11.30 10.01
CA GLY A 43 10.58 10.07 10.47
C GLY A 43 9.80 8.78 10.23
N LEU A 44 8.55 8.83 9.76
CA LEU A 44 7.70 7.64 9.58
C LEU A 44 8.35 6.61 8.65
N THR A 45 8.95 7.06 7.55
CA THR A 45 9.61 6.19 6.56
C THR A 45 10.84 5.47 7.09
N SER A 46 11.39 5.89 8.24
CA SER A 46 12.52 5.24 8.90
C SER A 46 12.08 4.22 9.96
N HIS A 47 10.78 4.13 10.26
CA HIS A 47 10.25 3.13 11.17
C HIS A 47 10.03 1.79 10.46
N HIS A 48 9.84 0.76 11.27
CA HIS A 48 9.52 -0.58 10.77
C HIS A 48 8.29 -0.55 9.83
N PRO A 49 8.28 -1.30 8.71
CA PRO A 49 7.18 -1.31 7.74
C PRO A 49 5.78 -1.49 8.34
N SER A 50 5.65 -2.32 9.37
CA SER A 50 4.36 -2.52 10.07
C SER A 50 3.83 -1.25 10.75
N VAL A 51 4.70 -0.36 11.22
CA VAL A 51 4.32 0.92 11.82
C VAL A 51 3.78 1.85 10.74
N ILE A 52 4.45 1.90 9.58
CA ILE A 52 4.00 2.68 8.42
C ILE A 52 2.61 2.20 7.98
N ALA A 53 2.44 0.87 7.84
CA ALA A 53 1.16 0.27 7.47
C ALA A 53 0.04 0.62 8.47
N ALA A 54 0.34 0.54 9.78
CA ALA A 54 -0.63 0.85 10.82
C ALA A 54 -1.06 2.32 10.83
N VAL A 55 -0.12 3.26 10.63
CA VAL A 55 -0.43 4.70 10.53
C VAL A 55 -1.33 4.97 9.33
N LEU A 56 -0.99 4.40 8.16
CA LEU A 56 -1.80 4.58 6.96
C LEU A 56 -3.21 4.02 7.14
N LEU A 57 -3.32 2.79 7.66
CA LEU A 57 -4.61 2.14 7.89
C LEU A 57 -5.47 2.92 8.90
N ARG A 58 -4.87 3.48 9.96
CA ARG A 58 -5.58 4.27 10.97
C ARG A 58 -6.14 5.56 10.39
N ASP A 59 -5.34 6.29 9.62
CA ASP A 59 -5.66 7.68 9.24
C ASP A 59 -6.42 7.77 7.90
N PHE A 60 -6.26 6.78 7.02
CA PHE A 60 -6.76 6.84 5.63
C PHE A 60 -7.70 5.71 5.23
N ARG A 61 -8.11 4.82 6.14
CA ARG A 61 -9.15 3.82 5.83
C ARG A 61 -10.47 4.48 5.50
N ARG A 62 -11.18 3.94 4.51
CA ARG A 62 -12.55 4.31 4.20
C ARG A 62 -13.48 3.58 5.17
N LEU A 63 -14.47 4.28 5.74
CA LEU A 63 -15.37 3.70 6.75
C LEU A 63 -16.31 2.61 6.21
N ARG A 64 -16.47 2.51 4.89
CA ARG A 64 -17.48 1.67 4.24
C ARG A 64 -16.90 0.44 3.54
N ASP A 65 -15.60 0.19 3.70
CA ASP A 65 -14.90 -0.84 2.94
C ASP A 65 -13.75 -1.44 3.77
N ASP A 66 -13.38 -2.67 3.45
CA ASP A 66 -12.24 -3.34 4.08
C ASP A 66 -10.93 -2.81 3.47
N ALA A 67 -9.98 -2.44 4.34
CA ALA A 67 -8.71 -1.86 3.93
C ALA A 67 -7.54 -2.80 4.29
N THR A 68 -6.70 -3.07 3.30
CA THR A 68 -5.45 -3.84 3.47
C THR A 68 -4.28 -2.97 3.01
N VAL A 69 -3.20 -2.97 3.78
CA VAL A 69 -1.95 -2.27 3.45
C VAL A 69 -0.78 -3.23 3.63
N VAL A 70 0.08 -3.30 2.62
CA VAL A 70 1.35 -4.04 2.65
C VAL A 70 2.47 -3.03 2.46
N VAL A 71 3.46 -3.09 3.35
CA VAL A 71 4.64 -2.23 3.30
C VAL A 71 5.88 -3.09 3.43
N PHE A 72 6.89 -2.80 2.62
CA PHE A 72 8.21 -3.44 2.73
C PHE A 72 9.31 -2.53 2.21
N HIS A 73 10.54 -2.73 2.69
CA HIS A 73 11.71 -2.13 2.07
C HIS A 73 12.31 -3.09 1.04
N ALA A 74 12.79 -2.54 -0.08
CA ALA A 74 13.48 -3.34 -1.08
C ALA A 74 14.73 -4.04 -0.51
N SER A 75 15.40 -3.41 0.46
CA SER A 75 16.51 -4.00 1.20
C SER A 75 16.16 -5.34 1.85
N ASP A 76 14.90 -5.57 2.22
CA ASP A 76 14.43 -6.81 2.86
C ASP A 76 14.47 -8.02 1.92
N PHE A 77 14.59 -7.77 0.60
CA PHE A 77 14.59 -8.79 -0.45
C PHE A 77 15.94 -8.95 -1.15
N THR A 78 17.01 -8.41 -0.56
CA THR A 78 18.37 -8.65 -1.06
C THR A 78 18.81 -10.06 -0.63
N PRO A 79 19.14 -10.97 -1.56
CA PRO A 79 19.72 -12.28 -1.22
C PRO A 79 21.11 -12.16 -0.60
#